data_AF-A0A1M6T8H1-F1
#
_entry.id   AF-A0A1M6T8H1-F1
#
_cell.length_a   1.000
_cell.length_b   1.000
_cell.length_c   1.000
_cell.angle_alpha   90.00
_cell.angle_beta   90.00
_cell.angle_gamma   90.00
#
_symmetry.space_group_name_H-M   'P 1'
#
loop_
_entity.id
_entity.type
_entity.pdbx_description
1 polymer ?
#
loop_
_entity_poly.entity_id
_entity_poly.type
_entity_poly.pdbx_seq_one_letter_code
_entity_poly.pdbx_strand_id
1 'polypeptide(L)'
;MERKIIHVDMDAFFASVEQKDNPKLIGRETTLLNDTDDKDYLEKFLLEFAKDISNILNRKNLSAKTITIKIKTSSFINHTKSKTIRNYTNSFEKIYKTACSILAEITFEEEIRLIGLTVSNFSDNTIQQLTFL
;
A
#
# COMPACT_ATOMS: atom_id res chain seq x y z
N MET A 1 7.48 -35.39 -25.33
CA MET A 1 6.74 -35.02 -24.11
C MET A 1 6.87 -33.50 -23.96
N GLU A 2 5.81 -32.75 -24.25
CA GLU A 2 5.83 -31.28 -24.20
C GLU A 2 5.96 -30.80 -22.75
N ARG A 3 6.98 -29.98 -22.47
CA ARG A 3 7.17 -29.34 -21.16
C ARG A 3 6.16 -28.20 -21.03
N LYS A 4 5.07 -28.43 -20.30
CA LYS A 4 4.16 -27.34 -19.88
C LYS A 4 4.86 -26.52 -18.81
N ILE A 5 5.29 -25.31 -19.15
CA ILE A 5 5.74 -24.31 -18.17
C ILE A 5 4.48 -23.67 -17.59
N ILE A 6 4.19 -23.95 -16.33
CA ILE A 6 3.13 -23.27 -15.58
C ILE A 6 3.73 -21.96 -15.09
N HIS A 7 3.27 -20.83 -15.65
CA HIS A 7 3.60 -19.52 -15.12
C HIS A 7 2.81 -19.32 -13.82
N VAL A 8 3.46 -19.52 -12.68
CA VAL A 8 2.89 -19.17 -11.38
C VAL A 8 3.32 -17.74 -11.11
N ASP A 9 2.36 -16.83 -11.01
CA ASP A 9 2.58 -15.45 -10.57
C ASP A 9 3.04 -15.47 -9.11
N MET A 10 4.36 -15.45 -8.95
CA MET A 10 5.04 -15.58 -7.67
C MET A 10 4.88 -14.32 -6.81
N ASP A 11 4.58 -13.16 -7.42
CA ASP A 11 4.37 -11.89 -6.72
C ASP A 11 3.06 -11.95 -5.90
N ALA A 12 1.98 -12.49 -6.48
CA ALA A 12 0.70 -12.69 -5.78
C ALA A 12 0.80 -13.73 -4.64
N PHE A 13 1.62 -14.76 -4.82
CA PHE A 13 1.87 -15.77 -3.79
C PHE A 13 2.66 -15.20 -2.61
N PHE A 14 3.69 -14.38 -2.86
CA PHE A 14 4.50 -13.79 -1.81
C PHE A 14 3.71 -12.77 -0.96
N ALA A 15 2.88 -11.94 -1.59
CA ALA A 15 1.97 -11.01 -0.90
C ALA A 15 0.98 -11.75 0.02
N SER A 16 0.50 -12.92 -0.40
CA SER A 16 -0.41 -13.76 0.39
C SER A 16 0.28 -14.43 1.58
N VAL A 17 1.56 -14.80 1.44
CA VAL A 17 2.37 -15.40 2.52
C VAL A 17 2.79 -14.34 3.54
N GLU A 18 3.24 -13.15 3.12
CA GLU A 18 3.60 -12.06 4.06
C GLU A 18 2.42 -11.54 4.87
N GLN A 19 1.20 -11.49 4.30
CA GLN A 19 -0.02 -11.12 5.04
C GLN A 19 -0.40 -12.14 6.12
N LYS A 20 -0.02 -13.42 5.96
CA LYS A 20 -0.28 -14.47 6.94
C LYS A 20 0.60 -14.35 8.18
N ASP A 21 1.84 -13.84 8.02
CA ASP A 21 2.79 -13.69 9.12
C ASP A 21 2.66 -12.34 9.87
N ASN A 22 2.00 -11.34 9.28
CA ASN A 22 1.72 -10.06 9.94
C ASN A 22 0.32 -9.51 9.60
N PRO A 23 -0.74 -9.86 10.34
CA PRO A 23 -2.07 -9.23 10.21
C PRO A 23 -2.07 -7.72 10.55
N LYS A 24 -0.91 -7.17 10.94
CA LYS A 24 -0.65 -5.76 11.30
C LYS A 24 -0.36 -4.86 10.10
N LEU A 25 -0.47 -5.35 8.87
CA LEU A 25 -0.31 -4.55 7.65
C LEU A 25 -1.51 -4.76 6.73
N ILE A 26 -2.15 -3.67 6.32
CA ILE A 26 -3.24 -3.68 5.33
C ILE A 26 -2.71 -2.92 4.13
N GLY A 27 -2.61 -3.57 2.98
CA GLY A 27 -2.05 -2.95 1.78
C GLY A 27 -2.46 -3.63 0.50
N ARG A 28 -2.20 -2.94 -0.61
CA ARG A 28 -2.37 -3.44 -1.97
C ARG A 28 -1.11 -3.11 -2.76
N GLU A 29 -0.74 -3.98 -3.68
CA GLU A 29 0.32 -3.74 -4.64
C GLU A 29 0.00 -4.38 -5.99
N THR A 30 0.61 -3.86 -7.04
CA THR A 30 0.50 -4.44 -8.39
C THR A 30 1.79 -4.22 -9.16
N THR A 31 2.16 -5.22 -9.94
CA THR A 31 3.11 -5.06 -11.04
C THR A 31 2.40 -4.30 -12.17
N LEU A 32 3.10 -3.34 -12.76
CA LEU A 32 2.61 -2.50 -13.85
C LEU A 32 2.65 -3.27 -15.17
N LEU A 33 1.79 -2.90 -16.12
CA LEU A 33 1.80 -3.48 -17.46
C LEU A 33 3.06 -3.11 -18.24
N ASN A 34 3.56 -1.89 -18.04
CA ASN A 34 4.83 -1.41 -18.55
C ASN A 34 5.54 -0.67 -17.42
N ASP A 35 6.86 -0.82 -17.35
CA ASP A 35 7.68 -0.05 -16.43
C ASP A 35 7.54 1.46 -16.77
N THR A 36 7.52 2.32 -15.76
CA THR A 36 7.31 3.77 -15.97
C THR A 36 7.79 4.63 -14.81
N ASP A 37 8.18 5.85 -15.08
CA ASP A 37 8.49 6.90 -14.10
C ASP A 37 7.40 7.99 -14.03
N ASP A 38 6.30 7.83 -14.78
CA ASP A 38 5.17 8.76 -14.79
C ASP A 38 4.40 8.71 -13.47
N LYS A 39 4.61 9.72 -12.63
CA LYS A 39 3.93 9.84 -11.33
C LYS A 39 2.43 9.97 -11.46
N ASP A 40 1.90 10.67 -12.46
CA ASP A 40 0.46 10.83 -12.64
C ASP A 40 -0.20 9.49 -12.97
N TYR A 41 0.49 8.64 -13.73
CA TYR A 41 0.05 7.27 -13.96
C TYR A 41 0.11 6.42 -12.68
N LEU A 42 1.19 6.51 -11.90
CA LEU A 42 1.33 5.80 -10.62
C LEU A 42 0.27 6.23 -9.59
N GLU A 43 -0.10 7.51 -9.55
CA GLU A 43 -1.14 8.03 -8.67
C GLU A 43 -2.50 7.38 -8.91
N LYS A 44 -2.82 6.98 -10.14
CA LYS A 44 -4.07 6.25 -10.44
C LYS A 44 -4.17 4.91 -9.70
N PHE A 45 -3.04 4.21 -9.52
CA PHE A 45 -3.01 2.99 -8.71
C PHE A 45 -3.18 3.30 -7.23
N LEU A 46 -2.49 4.34 -6.73
CA LEU A 46 -2.63 4.77 -5.34
C LEU A 46 -4.07 5.19 -5.01
N LEU A 47 -4.79 5.79 -5.97
CA LEU A 47 -6.20 6.14 -5.84
C LEU A 47 -7.05 4.90 -5.56
N GLU A 48 -6.92 3.86 -6.39
CA GLU A 48 -7.68 2.62 -6.23
C GLU A 48 -7.27 1.88 -4.95
N PHE A 49 -5.98 1.79 -4.65
CA PHE A 49 -5.49 1.16 -3.43
C PHE A 49 -5.99 1.86 -2.17
N ALA A 50 -6.01 3.19 -2.15
CA ALA A 50 -6.51 3.96 -1.03
C ALA A 50 -8.01 3.72 -0.78
N LYS A 51 -8.82 3.59 -1.84
CA LYS A 51 -10.25 3.25 -1.72
C LYS A 51 -10.43 1.90 -1.04
N ASP A 52 -9.71 0.88 -1.51
CA ASP A 52 -9.84 -0.48 -0.96
C ASP A 52 -9.34 -0.57 0.46
N ILE A 53 -8.19 0.03 0.75
CA ILE A 53 -7.63 0.08 2.10
C ILE A 53 -8.61 0.78 3.05
N SER A 54 -9.18 1.92 2.64
CA SER A 54 -10.20 2.62 3.41
C SER A 54 -11.42 1.72 3.66
N ASN A 55 -11.92 1.03 2.64
CA ASN A 55 -13.04 0.09 2.79
C ASN A 55 -12.71 -1.08 3.75
N ILE A 56 -11.48 -1.59 3.75
CA ILE A 56 -11.04 -2.63 4.69
C ILE A 56 -10.98 -2.07 6.12
N LEU A 57 -10.39 -0.88 6.31
CA LEU A 57 -10.29 -0.22 7.62
C LEU A 57 -11.68 0.05 8.22
N ASN A 58 -12.59 0.62 7.43
CA ASN A 58 -13.96 0.90 7.84
C ASN A 58 -14.70 -0.37 8.26
N ARG A 59 -14.61 -1.44 7.45
CA ARG A 59 -15.26 -2.73 7.78
C ARG A 59 -14.70 -3.38 9.05
N LYS A 60 -13.42 -3.18 9.34
CA LYS A 60 -12.77 -3.69 10.55
C LYS A 60 -12.89 -2.76 11.76
N ASN A 61 -13.56 -1.62 11.62
CA ASN A 61 -13.60 -0.53 12.60
C ASN A 61 -12.20 -0.07 13.08
N LEU A 62 -11.22 -0.11 12.18
CA LEU A 62 -9.83 0.28 12.44
C LEU A 62 -9.53 1.64 11.81
N SER A 63 -8.57 2.35 12.39
CA SER A 63 -7.91 3.48 11.76
C SER A 63 -6.40 3.27 11.80
N ALA A 64 -5.66 3.82 10.81
CA ALA A 64 -4.22 3.68 10.67
C ALA A 64 -3.51 5.02 10.83
N LYS A 65 -2.26 5.01 11.27
CA LYS A 65 -1.47 6.23 11.48
C LYS A 65 -0.28 6.35 10.54
N THR A 66 0.18 5.24 9.98
CA THR A 66 1.37 5.20 9.12
C THR A 66 0.97 4.74 7.73
N ILE A 67 1.38 5.51 6.72
CA ILE A 67 1.16 5.23 5.30
C ILE A 67 2.53 4.98 4.67
N THR A 68 2.66 3.89 3.91
CA THR A 68 3.90 3.45 3.27
C THR A 68 3.68 3.21 1.79
N ILE A 69 4.55 3.78 0.95
CA ILE A 69 4.66 3.40 -0.46
C ILE A 69 5.86 2.47 -0.61
N LYS A 70 5.64 1.37 -1.33
CA LYS A 70 6.69 0.47 -1.84
C LYS A 70 6.75 0.62 -3.36
N ILE A 71 7.95 0.71 -3.90
CA ILE A 71 8.21 0.65 -5.34
C ILE A 71 9.26 -0.42 -5.61
N LYS A 72 9.13 -1.13 -6.72
CA LYS A 72 10.18 -2.01 -7.26
C LYS A 72 10.61 -1.45 -8.61
N THR A 73 11.90 -1.28 -8.84
CA THR A 73 12.43 -0.77 -10.12
C THR A 73 12.46 -1.85 -11.20
N SER A 74 12.76 -1.45 -12.43
CA SER A 74 12.98 -2.36 -13.56
C SER A 74 14.22 -3.27 -13.37
N SER A 75 15.18 -2.88 -12.52
CA SER A 75 16.26 -3.76 -12.04
C SER A 75 15.87 -4.64 -10.84
N PHE A 76 14.58 -4.73 -10.49
CA PHE A 76 14.04 -5.48 -9.36
C PHE A 76 14.51 -5.00 -7.97
N ILE A 77 14.95 -3.75 -7.84
CA ILE A 77 15.37 -3.16 -6.56
C ILE A 77 14.14 -2.61 -5.84
N ASN A 78 13.96 -2.96 -4.56
CA ASN A 78 12.85 -2.46 -3.74
C ASN A 78 13.24 -1.15 -3.03
N HIS A 79 12.39 -0.14 -3.10
CA HIS A 79 12.47 1.06 -2.26
C HIS A 79 11.16 1.27 -1.52
N THR A 80 11.24 1.74 -0.28
CA THR A 80 10.08 2.02 0.56
C THR A 80 10.20 3.38 1.22
N LYS A 81 9.11 4.13 1.24
CA LYS A 81 9.03 5.39 1.97
C LYS A 81 7.73 5.48 2.76
N SER A 82 7.82 5.94 4.01
CA SER A 82 6.69 5.97 4.93
C SER A 82 6.50 7.34 5.55
N LYS A 83 5.26 7.68 5.87
CA LYS A 83 4.88 8.89 6.61
C LYS A 83 3.87 8.54 7.70
N THR A 84 4.19 8.91 8.93
CA THR A 84 3.28 8.78 10.08
C THR A 84 2.57 10.11 10.29
N ILE A 85 1.25 10.10 10.23
CA ILE A 85 0.41 11.30 10.38
C ILE A 85 0.01 11.54 11.84
N ARG A 86 -0.43 12.76 12.16
CA ARG A 86 -0.74 13.17 13.55
C ARG A 86 -1.90 12.37 14.16
N ASN A 87 -2.99 12.22 13.41
CA ASN A 87 -4.22 11.55 13.85
C ASN A 87 -4.41 10.26 13.04
N TYR A 88 -4.92 9.22 13.70
CA TYR A 88 -5.33 7.99 13.00
C TYR A 88 -6.40 8.31 11.96
N THR A 89 -6.38 7.60 10.83
CA THR A 89 -7.35 7.78 9.75
C THR A 89 -7.75 6.44 9.12
N ASN A 90 -9.01 6.35 8.76
CA ASN A 90 -9.57 5.36 7.86
C ASN A 90 -10.13 6.02 6.58
N SER A 91 -9.93 7.32 6.42
CA SER A 91 -10.47 8.10 5.30
C SER A 91 -9.65 7.88 4.05
N PHE A 92 -10.34 7.48 2.97
CA PHE A 92 -9.79 7.39 1.62
C PHE A 92 -9.01 8.65 1.23
N GLU A 93 -9.61 9.83 1.38
CA GLU A 93 -8.98 11.09 0.93
C GLU A 93 -7.67 11.36 1.66
N LYS A 94 -7.61 11.07 2.96
CA LYS A 94 -6.42 11.32 3.77
C LYS A 94 -5.31 10.34 3.43
N ILE A 95 -5.65 9.07 3.22
CA ILE A 95 -4.70 8.03 2.80
C ILE A 95 -4.13 8.38 1.42
N TYR A 96 -5.00 8.67 0.45
CA TYR A 96 -4.61 9.02 -0.92
C TYR A 96 -3.70 10.25 -0.97
N LYS A 97 -4.11 11.39 -0.38
CA LYS A 97 -3.30 12.61 -0.36
C LYS A 97 -1.95 12.41 0.31
N THR A 98 -1.90 11.60 1.37
CA THR A 98 -0.63 11.29 2.04
C THR A 98 0.25 10.43 1.15
N ALA A 99 -0.32 9.43 0.47
CA ALA A 99 0.39 8.61 -0.50
C ALA A 99 0.97 9.45 -1.65
N CYS A 100 0.19 10.30 -2.31
CA CYS A 100 0.69 11.23 -3.34
C CYS A 100 1.83 12.10 -2.81
N SER A 101 1.72 12.63 -1.58
CA SER A 101 2.80 13.41 -0.98
C SER A 101 4.09 12.59 -0.80
N ILE A 102 3.99 11.32 -0.43
CA ILE A 102 5.14 10.42 -0.32
C ILE A 102 5.75 10.20 -1.71
N LEU A 103 4.92 9.90 -2.72
CA LEU A 103 5.36 9.65 -4.10
C LEU A 103 6.06 10.88 -4.70
N ALA A 104 5.54 12.08 -4.45
CA ALA A 104 6.14 13.33 -4.88
C ALA A 104 7.57 13.50 -4.32
N GLU A 105 7.80 13.08 -3.07
CA GLU A 105 9.11 13.13 -2.42
C GLU A 105 10.07 11.97 -2.78
N ILE A 106 9.66 11.01 -3.63
CA ILE A 106 10.55 9.95 -4.13
C ILE A 106 11.18 10.42 -5.45
N THR A 107 12.51 10.32 -5.55
CA THR A 107 13.23 10.47 -6.81
C THR A 107 13.37 9.10 -7.46
N PHE A 108 13.05 9.00 -8.75
CA PHE A 108 13.22 7.77 -9.51
C PHE A 108 14.58 7.78 -10.23
N GLU A 109 15.40 6.79 -9.94
CA GLU A 109 16.68 6.56 -10.64
C GLU A 109 16.50 5.62 -11.84
N GLU A 110 15.39 4.86 -11.85
CA GLU A 110 14.99 3.90 -12.87
C GLU A 110 13.46 3.92 -13.00
N GLU A 111 12.94 3.39 -14.10
CA GLU A 111 11.51 3.12 -14.26
C GLU A 111 10.99 2.16 -13.19
N ILE A 112 9.74 2.38 -12.77
CA ILE A 112 9.07 1.60 -11.74
C ILE A 112 8.31 0.45 -12.38
N ARG A 113 8.53 -0.76 -11.89
CA ARG A 113 7.84 -1.99 -12.30
C ARG A 113 6.66 -2.35 -11.41
N LEU A 114 6.72 -2.03 -10.13
CA LEU A 114 5.66 -2.34 -9.16
C LEU A 114 5.47 -1.16 -8.24
N ILE A 115 4.20 -0.90 -7.90
CA ILE A 115 3.83 0.05 -6.86
C ILE A 115 2.91 -0.61 -5.83
N GLY A 116 3.15 -0.30 -4.57
CA GLY A 116 2.38 -0.76 -3.44
C GLY A 116 2.07 0.38 -2.47
N LEU A 117 0.88 0.29 -1.86
CA LEU A 117 0.42 1.18 -0.80
C LEU A 117 0.01 0.32 0.40
N THR A 118 0.58 0.61 1.55
CA THR A 118 0.32 -0.11 2.80
C THR A 118 0.04 0.88 3.92
N VAL A 119 -0.85 0.51 4.82
CA VAL A 119 -1.11 1.22 6.08
C VAL A 119 -0.78 0.34 7.28
N SER A 120 -0.32 0.97 8.35
CA SER A 120 0.07 0.31 9.59
C SER A 120 -0.11 1.25 10.78
N ASN A 121 0.29 0.78 11.97
CA ASN A 121 0.10 1.48 13.24
C ASN A 121 -1.39 1.78 13.46
N PHE A 122 -2.13 0.76 13.89
CA PHE A 122 -3.59 0.80 13.95
C PHE A 122 -4.12 1.16 15.34
N SER A 123 -5.27 1.81 15.38
CA SER A 123 -6.12 1.98 16.56
C SER A 123 -7.50 1.43 16.25
N ASP A 124 -8.09 0.77 17.24
CA ASP A 124 -9.50 0.40 17.20
C ASP A 124 -10.34 1.66 17.44
N ASN A 125 -11.34 1.90 16.59
CA ASN A 125 -12.27 3.02 16.75
C ASN A 125 -13.38 2.70 17.78
N THR A 126 -13.48 1.44 18.23
CA THR A 126 -14.45 1.01 19.24
C THR A 126 -14.13 1.57 20.63
N ILE A 127 -12.87 1.93 20.89
CA ILE A 127 -12.42 2.54 22.15
C ILE A 127 -12.38 4.09 22.00
N GLN A 128 -13.54 4.70 21.74
CA GLN A 128 -13.90 5.93 22.45
C GLN A 128 -14.74 5.53 23.66
N GLN A 129 -14.20 4.65 24.52
CA GLN A 129 -14.83 4.30 25.78
C GLN A 129 -14.65 5.46 26.74
N LEU A 130 -15.68 6.30 26.83
CA LEU A 130 -16.15 6.98 28.03
C LEU A 130 -15.09 7.19 29.12
N THR A 131 -14.25 8.22 28.97
CA THR A 131 -13.71 8.88 30.15
C THR A 131 -14.81 9.79 30.69
N PHE A 132 -15.75 9.22 31.44
CA PHE A 132 -16.52 10.02 32.39
C PHE A 132 -15.57 10.38 33.53
N LEU A 133 -15.16 11.65 33.57
CA LEU A 133 -14.69 12.31 34.79
C LEU A 133 -15.92 12.71 35.62
#